data_AF-A0A938PBF3-F1
#
_entry.id   AF-A0A938PBF3-F1
#
_cell.length_a   1.000
_cell.length_b   1.000
_cell.length_c   1.000
_cell.angle_alpha   90.00
_cell.angle_beta   90.00
_cell.angle_gamma   90.00
#
_symmetry.space_group_name_H-M   'P 1'
#
loop_
_entity.id
_entity.type
_entity.pdbx_description
1 polymer ?
#
loop_
_entity_poly.entity_id
_entity_poly.type
_entity_poly.pdbx_seq_one_letter_code
_entity_poly.pdbx_strand_id
1 'polypeptide(L)' 'MRPGIWEVVIIVLAVIILFGARRLPELARALGSSIAEFKKARKEAEAQKPTDRSGPAC' A
#
# COMPACT_ATOMS: atom_id res chain seq x y z
N MET A 1 -2.06 -7.00 -28.06
CA MET A 1 -3.27 -7.62 -27.49
C MET A 1 -3.48 -6.98 -26.13
N ARG A 2 -4.38 -6.00 -26.02
CA ARG A 2 -4.71 -5.38 -24.73
C ARG A 2 -5.69 -6.35 -24.05
N PRO A 3 -5.37 -6.93 -22.88
CA PRO A 3 -6.35 -7.74 -22.18
C PRO A 3 -7.57 -6.85 -21.95
N GLY A 4 -8.70 -7.27 -22.53
CA GLY A 4 -9.94 -6.56 -22.37
C GLY A 4 -10.36 -6.62 -20.90
N ILE A 5 -11.23 -5.68 -20.51
CA ILE A 5 -11.87 -5.70 -19.18
C ILE A 5 -12.45 -7.10 -18.88
N TRP A 6 -12.96 -7.79 -19.91
CA TRP A 6 -13.46 -9.16 -19.84
C TRP A 6 -12.44 -10.20 -19.37
N GLU A 7 -11.21 -10.19 -19.90
CA GLU A 7 -10.16 -11.13 -19.45
C GLU A 7 -9.76 -10.87 -17.99
N VAL A 8 -9.66 -9.60 -17.60
CA VAL A 8 -9.33 -9.22 -16.22
C VAL A 8 -10.41 -9.73 -15.25
N VAL A 9 -11.69 -9.60 -15.60
CA VAL A 9 -12.80 -10.10 -14.77
C VAL A 9 -12.74 -11.62 -14.61
N ILE A 10 -12.46 -12.36 -15.69
CA ILE A 10 -12.34 -13.83 -15.62
C ILE A 10 -11.19 -14.26 -14.72
N ILE A 11 -10.03 -13.60 -14.84
CA ILE A 11 -8.86 -13.89 -13.99
C ILE A 11 -9.16 -13.60 -12.52
N VAL A 12 -9.77 -12.45 -12.22
CA VAL A 12 -10.16 -12.09 -10.86
C VAL A 12 -11.15 -13.11 -10.29
N LEU A 13 -12.13 -13.54 -11.08
CA LEU A 13 -13.10 -14.55 -10.65
C LEU A 13 -12.42 -15.90 -10.35
N ALA A 14 -11.48 -16.33 -11.20
CA ALA A 14 -10.71 -17.55 -10.98
C ALA A 14 -9.88 -17.48 -9.67
N VAL A 15 -9.21 -16.36 -9.42
CA VAL A 15 -8.45 -16.11 -8.18
C VAL A 15 -9.39 -16.14 -6.96
N ILE A 16 -10.59 -15.55 -7.06
CA ILE A 16 -11.58 -15.56 -5.98
C ILE A 16 -12.08 -16.98 -5.69
N ILE A 17 -12.20 -17.85 -6.68
CA ILE A 17 -12.59 -19.25 -6.46
C ILE A 17 -11.45 -20.04 -5.80
N LEU A 18 -10.20 -19.87 -6.27
CA LEU A 18 -9.04 -20.58 -5.70
C LEU A 18 -8.72 -20.15 -4.26
N PHE A 19 -8.70 -18.84 -4.02
CA PHE A 19 -8.33 -18.29 -2.71
C PHE A 19 -9.54 -18.12 -1.79
N GLY A 20 -10.75 -18.07 -2.34
CA GLY A 20 -11.99 -17.77 -1.61
C GLY A 20 -12.24 -16.27 -1.46
N ALA A 21 -13.50 -15.85 -1.61
CA ALA A 21 -13.94 -14.46 -1.50
C ALA A 21 -13.61 -13.78 -0.16
N ARG A 22 -13.34 -14.55 0.90
CA ARG A 22 -12.97 -14.02 2.23
C ARG A 22 -11.47 -13.81 2.42
N ARG A 23 -10.61 -14.56 1.72
CA ARG A 23 -9.15 -14.43 1.91
C ARG A 23 -8.59 -13.18 1.25
N LEU A 24 -9.10 -12.81 0.08
CA LEU A 24 -8.67 -11.59 -0.63
C LEU A 24 -8.83 -10.31 0.22
N PRO A 25 -10.00 -10.03 0.83
CA PRO A 25 -10.17 -8.84 1.70
C PRO A 25 -9.41 -8.96 3.02
N GLU A 26 -9.22 -10.17 3.55
CA GLU A 26 -8.44 -10.39 4.78
C GLU A 26 -6.95 -10.07 4.57
N LEU A 27 -6.36 -10.56 3.48
CA LEU A 27 -5.00 -10.22 3.06
C LEU A 27 -4.86 -8.73 2.75
N ALA A 28 -5.83 -8.13 2.04
CA ALA A 28 -5.81 -6.70 1.75
C ALA A 28 -5.89 -5.85 3.03
N ARG A 29 -6.69 -6.26 4.02
CA ARG A 29 -6.74 -5.58 5.34
C ARG A 29 -5.42 -5.72 6.09
N ALA A 30 -4.86 -6.93 6.17
CA ALA A 30 -3.58 -7.16 6.83
C ALA A 30 -2.44 -6.35 6.19
N LEU A 31 -2.31 -6.42 4.86
CA LEU A 31 -1.31 -5.65 4.10
C LEU A 31 -1.57 -4.13 4.19
N GLY A 32 -2.84 -3.72 4.15
CA GLY A 32 -3.24 -2.32 4.25
C GLY A 32 -2.87 -1.69 5.58
N SER A 33 -3.09 -2.41 6.70
CA SER A 33 -2.66 -1.98 8.02
C SER A 33 -1.14 -1.86 8.11
N SER A 34 -0.39 -2.83 7.59
CA SER A 34 1.08 -2.75 7.54
C SER A 34 1.52 -1.52 6.74
N ILE A 35 1.03 -1.34 5.51
CA ILE A 35 1.39 -0.21 4.63
C ILE A 35 1.01 1.14 5.28
N ALA A 36 -0.10 1.20 6.00
CA ALA A 36 -0.53 2.41 6.71
C ALA A 36 0.47 2.81 7.81
N GLU A 37 0.88 1.85 8.65
CA GLU A 37 1.91 2.05 9.67
C GLU A 37 3.26 2.40 9.05
N PHE A 38 3.67 1.70 7.98
CA PHE A 38 4.89 2.03 7.22
C PHE A 38 4.85 3.46 6.67
N LYS A 39 3.72 3.90 6.13
CA LYS A 39 3.56 5.26 5.59
C LYS A 39 3.60 6.32 6.68
N LYS A 40 3.06 6.01 7.86
CA LYS A 40 3.08 6.89 9.03
C LYS A 40 4.49 7.03 9.60
N ALA A 41 5.19 5.92 9.81
CA ALA A 41 6.59 5.90 10.24
C ALA A 41 7.51 6.63 9.23
N ARG A 42 7.27 6.46 7.92
CA ARG A 42 8.00 7.21 6.88
C ARG A 42 7.78 8.72 6.97
N LYS A 43 6.53 9.16 7.21
CA LYS A 43 6.23 10.59 7.39
C LYS A 43 6.86 11.17 8.65
N GLU A 44 6.84 10.42 9.75
CA GLU A 44 7.51 10.82 11.00
C GLU A 44 9.02 10.89 10.83
N ALA A 45 9.64 9.94 10.11
CA ALA A 45 11.06 9.96 9.78
C ALA A 45 11.44 11.16 8.88
N GLU A 46 10.58 11.53 7.94
CA GLU A 46 10.80 12.70 7.07
C GLU A 46 10.61 14.02 7.85
N ALA A 47 9.65 14.07 8.77
CA ALA A 47 9.40 15.22 9.66
C ALA A 47 10.45 15.36 10.77
N GLN A 48 11.10 14.26 11.18
CA GLN A 48 12.22 14.25 12.13
C GLN A 48 13.57 14.47 11.48
N LYS A 49 13.66 14.72 10.16
CA LYS A 49 14.84 15.41 9.63
C LYS A 49 14.84 16.77 10.33
N PRO A 50 15.76 17.01 11.28
CA PRO A 50 15.79 18.31 11.90
C PRO A 50 16.06 19.25 10.73
N THR A 51 15.17 20.21 10.55
CA THR A 51 15.60 21.54 10.16
C THR A 51 16.53 22.04 11.28
N ASP A 52 17.69 21.40 11.42
CA ASP A 52 18.82 21.98 12.12
C ASP A 52 19.18 23.18 11.27
N ARG A 53 18.85 24.34 11.84
CA ARG A 53 19.56 25.59 11.65
C ARG A 53 19.27 26.32 10.33
N SER A 54 18.48 27.40 10.34
CA SER A 54 18.96 28.70 10.81
C SER A 54 20.48 28.71 10.88
N GLY A 55 21.19 29.26 9.89
CA GLY A 55 22.54 29.69 10.17
C GLY A 55 22.48 30.92 11.07
N PRO A 56 22.89 30.87 12.35
CA PRO A 56 23.55 32.00 12.96
C PRO A 56 25.03 31.89 12.59
N ALA A 57 25.45 32.67 11.61
CA ALA A 57 26.84 33.02 11.44
C ALA A 57 26.88 34.44 10.89
N CYS A 58 26.81 35.40 11.83
CA CYS A 58 27.06 36.83 11.70
C CYS A 58 26.22 37.65 10.71
#